data_AF-G4YVJ2-F1
#
_entry.id   AF-G4YVJ2-F1
#
_cell.length_a   1.000
_cell.length_b   1.000
_cell.length_c   1.000
_cell.angle_alpha   90.00
_cell.angle_beta   90.00
_cell.angle_gamma   90.00
#
_symmetry.space_group_name_H-M   'P 1'
#
loop_
_entity.id
_entity.type
_entity.pdbx_description
1 polymer ?
#
loop_
_entity_poly.entity_id
_entity_poly.type
_entity_poly.pdbx_seq_one_letter_code
_entity_poly.pdbx_strand_id
1 'polypeptide(L)'
;ALVMMLRDYKKVEYLDVVAPPNYHNHIDEIRRFLFQPIDGTLRLLGMKSEIVFLSVVMPAVEPIQKIQRVTTPSPSRQLPRGLDQYVLSIIFGFAASQMFRKIYFRKIEDDDFDILIIEPPL
;
A
#
# COMPACT_ATOMS: atom_id res chain seq x y z
N ALA A 1 18.02 -19.09 7.14
CA ALA A 1 18.29 -17.90 6.30
C ALA A 1 17.02 -17.09 6.00
N LEU A 2 15.97 -17.69 5.40
CA LEU A 2 14.74 -16.96 5.02
C LEU A 2 14.10 -16.15 6.17
N VAL A 3 13.96 -16.74 7.35
CA VAL A 3 13.39 -16.06 8.52
C VAL A 3 14.20 -14.82 8.93
N MET A 4 15.54 -14.87 8.83
CA MET A 4 16.40 -13.73 9.11
C MET A 4 16.18 -12.62 8.07
N MET A 5 16.10 -12.98 6.78
CA MET A 5 15.77 -12.02 5.73
C MET A 5 14.40 -11.37 5.97
N LEU A 6 13.37 -12.15 6.32
CA LEU A 6 12.03 -11.62 6.58
C LEU A 6 11.98 -10.67 7.79
N ARG A 7 12.88 -10.87 8.77
CA ARG A 7 13.05 -10.00 9.94
C ARG A 7 13.70 -8.67 9.57
N ASP A 8 14.76 -8.71 8.77
CA ASP A 8 15.57 -7.53 8.47
C ASP A 8 15.00 -6.72 7.29
N TYR A 9 14.39 -7.40 6.32
CA TYR A 9 13.89 -6.79 5.09
C TYR A 9 12.39 -6.50 5.15
N LYS A 10 12.03 -5.40 5.83
CA LYS A 10 10.63 -4.97 6.05
C LYS A 10 9.91 -4.39 4.82
N LYS A 11 10.53 -4.46 3.62
CA LYS A 11 9.97 -3.92 2.37
C LYS A 11 9.37 -4.97 1.43
N VAL A 12 9.56 -6.27 1.69
CA VAL A 12 8.93 -7.33 0.88
C VAL A 12 7.41 -7.29 1.05
N GLU A 13 6.69 -7.07 -0.05
CA GLU A 13 5.23 -7.17 -0.12
C GLU A 13 4.74 -8.59 -0.46
N TYR A 14 5.43 -9.28 -1.36
CA TYR A 14 5.07 -10.63 -1.81
C TYR A 14 6.25 -11.57 -1.74
N LEU A 15 6.02 -12.78 -1.23
CA LEU A 15 6.98 -13.87 -1.26
C LEU A 15 6.24 -15.19 -1.52
N ASP A 16 6.69 -15.98 -2.49
CA ASP A 16 6.27 -17.37 -2.65
C ASP A 16 7.39 -18.28 -2.14
N VAL A 17 7.06 -19.16 -1.20
CA VAL A 17 7.99 -20.08 -0.55
C VAL A 17 7.59 -21.48 -0.94
N VAL A 18 8.44 -22.13 -1.70
CA VAL A 18 8.32 -23.55 -2.01
C VAL A 18 9.23 -24.31 -1.05
N ALA A 19 8.65 -25.12 -0.18
CA ALA A 19 9.37 -25.78 0.90
C ALA A 19 9.43 -27.30 0.67
N PRO A 20 10.62 -27.91 0.67
CA PRO A 20 10.77 -29.36 0.73
C PRO A 20 10.29 -29.91 2.08
N PRO A 21 10.06 -31.24 2.18
CA PRO A 21 9.53 -31.88 3.39
C PRO A 21 10.28 -31.54 4.67
N ASN A 22 11.62 -31.46 4.59
CA ASN A 22 12.51 -31.10 5.70
C ASN A 22 12.21 -29.73 6.32
N TYR A 23 11.54 -28.83 5.59
CA TYR A 23 11.24 -27.47 6.03
C TYR A 23 9.75 -27.19 6.28
N HIS A 24 8.89 -28.19 6.14
CA HIS A 24 7.44 -28.04 6.38
C HIS A 24 7.11 -27.54 7.79
N ASN A 25 7.97 -27.82 8.77
CA ASN A 25 7.81 -27.43 10.17
C ASN A 25 8.07 -25.92 10.41
N HIS A 26 8.69 -25.20 9.47
CA HIS A 26 8.96 -23.77 9.61
C HIS A 26 7.78 -22.88 9.19
N ILE A 27 6.68 -23.47 8.72
CA ILE A 27 5.51 -22.72 8.25
C ILE A 27 4.96 -21.78 9.33
N ASP A 28 4.93 -22.23 10.59
CA ASP A 28 4.37 -21.44 11.68
C ASP A 28 5.28 -20.28 12.10
N GLU A 29 6.60 -20.44 11.92
CA GLU A 29 7.56 -19.35 12.11
C GLU A 29 7.41 -18.29 11.01
N ILE A 30 7.28 -18.72 9.75
CA ILE A 30 7.08 -17.83 8.60
C ILE A 30 5.73 -17.11 8.67
N ARG A 31 4.68 -17.78 9.17
CA ARG A 31 3.34 -17.19 9.32
C ARG A 31 3.31 -15.95 10.20
N ARG A 32 4.21 -15.85 11.19
CA ARG A 32 4.31 -14.66 12.05
C ARG A 32 4.68 -13.40 11.28
N PHE A 33 5.27 -13.54 10.10
CA PHE A 33 5.67 -12.44 9.24
C PHE A 33 4.59 -11.99 8.24
N LEU A 34 3.48 -12.73 8.10
CA LEU A 34 2.34 -12.36 7.22
C LEU A 34 1.61 -11.10 7.69
N PHE A 35 1.49 -10.93 9.00
CA PHE A 35 0.74 -9.81 9.58
C PHE A 35 1.64 -8.63 9.95
N GLN A 36 2.91 -8.67 9.53
CA GLN A 36 3.80 -7.55 9.78
C GLN A 36 3.54 -6.44 8.76
N PRO A 37 3.36 -5.19 9.25
CA PRO A 37 3.27 -4.05 8.36
C PRO A 37 4.59 -3.84 7.61
N ILE A 38 4.47 -3.38 6.38
CA ILE A 38 5.62 -3.05 5.53
C ILE A 38 6.04 -1.61 5.81
N ASP A 39 7.32 -1.41 6.11
CA ASP A 39 7.84 -0.07 6.41
C ASP A 39 7.82 0.81 5.15
N GLY A 40 7.16 1.96 5.25
CA GLY A 40 7.18 3.01 4.22
C GLY A 40 6.25 2.77 3.02
N THR A 41 5.51 1.66 2.98
CA THR A 41 4.54 1.39 1.91
C THR A 41 3.13 1.59 2.42
N LEU A 42 2.67 2.84 2.32
CA LEU A 42 1.27 3.20 2.48
C LEU A 42 0.57 2.96 1.14
N ARG A 43 -0.56 2.25 1.14
CA ARG A 43 -1.44 2.27 -0.04
C ARG A 43 -1.91 3.69 -0.22
N LEU A 44 -1.47 4.34 -1.30
CA LEU A 44 -1.97 5.66 -1.68
C LEU A 44 -3.48 5.71 -1.43
N LEU A 45 -3.91 6.72 -0.69
CA LEU A 45 -5.31 6.95 -0.44
C LEU A 45 -6.01 6.90 -1.80
N GLY A 46 -7.06 6.08 -1.92
CA GLY A 46 -7.71 5.88 -3.21
C GLY A 46 -8.10 7.23 -3.81
N MET A 47 -7.89 7.41 -5.12
CA MET A 47 -8.11 8.69 -5.80
C MET A 47 -9.52 9.24 -5.53
N LYS A 48 -10.52 8.36 -5.35
CA LYS A 48 -11.89 8.72 -4.95
C LYS A 48 -11.97 9.37 -3.57
N SER A 49 -11.33 8.79 -2.55
CA SER A 49 -11.29 9.36 -1.19
C SER A 49 -10.55 10.68 -1.15
N GLU A 50 -9.48 10.80 -1.93
CA GLU A 50 -8.73 12.06 -2.09
C GLU A 50 -9.62 13.15 -2.72
N ILE A 51 -10.30 12.84 -3.83
CA ILE A 51 -11.22 13.75 -4.51
C ILE A 51 -12.38 14.16 -3.59
N VAL A 52 -12.99 13.22 -2.86
CA VAL A 52 -14.08 13.52 -1.93
C VAL A 52 -13.58 14.45 -0.82
N PHE A 53 -12.42 14.16 -0.22
CA PHE A 53 -11.82 15.02 0.79
C PHE A 53 -11.53 16.42 0.24
N LEU A 54 -10.88 16.51 -0.92
CA LEU A 54 -10.61 17.79 -1.57
C LEU A 54 -11.90 18.53 -1.94
N SER A 55 -12.98 17.85 -2.33
CA SER A 55 -14.26 18.52 -2.63
C SER A 55 -14.96 19.13 -1.40
N VAL A 56 -14.69 18.58 -0.22
CA VAL A 56 -15.24 19.08 1.05
C VAL A 56 -14.38 20.22 1.61
N VAL A 57 -13.06 20.07 1.49
CA VAL A 57 -12.09 20.98 2.13
C VAL A 57 -11.66 22.11 1.20
N MET A 58 -11.59 21.85 -0.11
CA MET A 58 -11.37 22.88 -1.11
C MET A 58 -12.71 23.48 -1.55
N PRO A 59 -12.82 24.81 -1.54
CA PRO A 59 -13.89 25.52 -2.24
C PRO A 59 -13.82 25.19 -3.72
N ALA A 60 -14.96 24.94 -4.37
CA ALA A 60 -15.02 24.85 -5.81
C ALA A 60 -14.39 26.12 -6.42
N VAL A 61 -13.28 25.97 -7.13
CA VAL A 61 -12.80 27.01 -8.03
C VAL A 61 -13.84 27.04 -9.14
N GLU A 62 -14.70 28.07 -9.14
CA GLU A 62 -15.63 28.24 -10.25
C GLU A 62 -14.80 28.27 -11.55
N PRO A 63 -15.22 27.52 -12.59
CA PRO A 63 -14.60 27.68 -13.90
C PRO A 63 -14.72 29.16 -14.25
N ILE A 64 -13.63 29.76 -14.74
CA ILE A 64 -13.60 31.14 -15.23
C ILE A 64 -14.59 31.23 -16.41
N GLN A 65 -15.88 31.37 -16.10
CA GLN A 65 -16.91 31.66 -17.06
C GLN A 65 -16.92 33.16 -17.23
N LYS A 66 -16.70 33.54 -18.49
CA LYS A 66 -16.74 34.91 -18.98
C LYS A 66 -17.91 35.67 -18.33
N ILE A 67 -17.54 36.71 -17.58
CA ILE A 67 -18.25 37.97 -17.36
C ILE A 67 -19.69 37.96 -17.89
N GLN A 68 -20.68 37.84 -16.99
CA GLN A 68 -21.91 38.62 -17.07
C GLN A 68 -22.70 38.56 -15.75
N ARG A 69 -22.61 39.68 -15.01
CA ARG A 69 -23.60 40.28 -14.10
C ARG A 69 -24.66 39.34 -13.48
N VAL A 70 -24.53 39.04 -12.18
CA VAL A 70 -25.56 39.28 -11.14
C VAL A 70 -24.85 39.34 -9.78
N THR A 71 -25.23 40.33 -8.99
CA THR A 71 -24.78 40.68 -7.66
C THR A 71 -25.10 39.58 -6.63
N THR A 72 -24.07 38.93 -6.08
CA THR A 72 -24.00 38.45 -4.68
C THR A 72 -22.54 38.06 -4.42
N PRO A 73 -21.88 38.55 -3.36
CA PRO A 73 -20.57 38.02 -3.00
C PRO A 73 -20.81 36.60 -2.48
N SER A 74 -20.54 35.59 -3.31
CA SER A 74 -20.34 34.25 -2.77
C SER A 74 -19.21 34.39 -1.75
N PRO A 75 -19.34 33.84 -0.54
CA PRO A 75 -18.20 33.81 0.36
C PRO A 75 -17.14 33.03 -0.41
N SER A 76 -16.05 33.72 -0.76
CA SER A 76 -14.82 33.04 -1.14
C SER A 76 -14.47 32.22 0.10
N ARG A 77 -14.96 30.98 0.15
CA ARG A 77 -14.56 30.01 1.15
C ARG A 77 -13.07 29.94 0.87
N GLN A 78 -12.25 30.49 1.75
CA GLN A 78 -10.81 30.34 1.62
C GLN A 78 -10.52 28.92 2.13
N LEU A 79 -9.54 28.26 1.55
CA LEU A 79 -9.01 27.03 2.12
C LEU A 79 -8.78 27.29 3.62
N PRO A 80 -9.20 26.40 4.54
CA PRO A 80 -9.02 26.61 5.97
C PRO A 80 -7.57 27.05 6.23
N ARG A 81 -7.39 28.16 6.96
CA ARG A 81 -6.05 28.71 7.23
C ARG A 81 -5.16 27.60 7.78
N GLY A 82 -4.06 27.30 7.09
CA GLY A 82 -3.08 26.28 7.48
C GLY A 82 -3.20 24.94 6.76
N LEU A 83 -4.14 24.76 5.83
CA LEU A 83 -4.20 23.57 5.00
C LEU A 83 -3.37 23.78 3.74
N ASP A 84 -2.07 23.49 3.79
CA ASP A 84 -1.19 23.53 2.62
C ASP A 84 -0.95 22.13 2.03
N GLN A 85 -0.17 22.05 0.95
CA GLN A 85 0.17 20.78 0.31
C GLN A 85 0.90 19.83 1.26
N TYR A 86 1.69 20.36 2.20
CA TYR A 86 2.41 19.56 3.19
C TYR A 86 1.43 18.91 4.17
N VAL A 87 0.49 19.67 4.72
CA VAL A 87 -0.55 19.17 5.62
C VAL A 87 -1.46 18.16 4.92
N LEU A 88 -1.85 18.41 3.67
CA LEU A 88 -2.60 17.46 2.85
C LEU A 88 -1.84 16.15 2.66
N SER A 89 -0.53 16.21 2.38
CA SER A 89 0.30 15.02 2.23
C SER A 89 0.40 14.20 3.53
N ILE A 90 0.43 14.86 4.69
CA ILE A 90 0.40 14.18 5.99
C ILE A 90 -0.95 13.52 6.23
N ILE A 91 -2.06 14.23 5.96
CA ILE A 91 -3.41 13.68 6.14
C ILE A 91 -3.61 12.45 5.25
N PHE A 92 -3.25 12.54 3.97
CA PHE A 92 -3.38 11.41 3.05
C PHE A 92 -2.41 10.28 3.34
N GLY A 93 -1.19 10.59 3.80
CA GLY A 93 -0.25 9.59 4.30
C GLY A 93 -0.79 8.87 5.55
N PHE A 94 -1.43 9.59 6.47
CA PHE A 94 -2.03 8.98 7.66
C PHE A 94 -3.29 8.16 7.34
N ALA A 95 -4.13 8.65 6.44
CA ALA A 95 -5.37 7.99 6.04
C ALA A 95 -5.16 6.81 5.09
N ALA A 96 -3.97 6.70 4.50
CA ALA A 96 -3.60 5.58 3.65
C ALA A 96 -3.61 4.25 4.44
N SER A 97 -4.11 3.18 3.81
CA SER A 97 -4.12 1.87 4.46
C SER A 97 -2.71 1.28 4.52
N GLN A 98 -2.36 0.72 5.68
CA GLN A 98 -1.08 0.05 5.85
C GLN A 98 -1.04 -1.20 4.99
N MET A 99 0.05 -1.40 4.24
CA MET A 99 0.25 -2.65 3.50
C MET A 99 0.79 -3.74 4.43
N PHE A 100 0.23 -4.93 4.26
CA PHE A 100 0.68 -6.15 4.93
C PHE A 100 1.40 -7.05 3.94
N ARG A 101 2.42 -7.75 4.42
CA ARG A 101 3.18 -8.71 3.63
C ARG A 101 2.33 -9.96 3.32
N LYS A 102 2.30 -10.38 2.06
CA LYS A 102 1.70 -11.66 1.65
C LYS A 102 2.78 -12.69 1.39
N ILE A 103 2.71 -13.80 2.10
CA ILE A 103 3.62 -14.93 1.95
C ILE A 103 2.80 -16.16 1.57
N TYR A 104 3.06 -16.70 0.39
CA TYR A 104 2.48 -17.96 -0.05
C TYR A 104 3.45 -19.07 0.32
N PHE A 105 2.93 -20.16 0.88
CA PHE A 105 3.74 -21.30 1.28
C PHE A 105 3.20 -22.54 0.59
N ARG A 106 4.01 -23.12 -0.28
CA ARG A 106 3.71 -24.34 -1.01
C ARG A 106 4.57 -25.47 -0.46
N LYS A 107 3.89 -26.47 0.10
CA LYS A 107 4.51 -27.75 0.45
C LYS A 107 4.65 -28.56 -0.81
N ILE A 108 5.82 -29.12 -1.03
CA ILE A 108 6.05 -30.09 -2.09
C ILE A 108 6.55 -31.39 -1.47
N GLU A 109 6.10 -32.50 -2.03
CA GLU A 109 6.53 -33.83 -1.60
C GLU A 109 7.89 -34.15 -2.23
N ASP A 110 8.60 -35.14 -1.70
CA ASP A 110 9.97 -35.43 -2.15
C ASP A 110 10.02 -35.73 -3.66
N ASP A 111 9.03 -36.44 -4.20
CA ASP A 111 8.93 -36.78 -5.63
C ASP A 111 8.69 -35.54 -6.53
N ASP A 112 8.11 -34.46 -5.99
CA ASP A 112 7.86 -33.21 -6.72
C ASP A 112 9.06 -32.24 -6.64
N PHE A 113 9.95 -32.41 -5.65
CA PHE A 113 11.13 -31.56 -5.45
C PHE A 113 12.18 -31.79 -6.55
N ASP A 114 12.39 -33.05 -6.93
CA ASP A 114 13.34 -33.46 -7.95
C ASP A 114 12.98 -32.88 -9.34
N ILE A 115 11.69 -32.65 -9.62
CA ILE A 115 11.21 -32.06 -10.87
C ILE A 115 11.51 -30.55 -10.94
N LEU A 116 11.52 -29.84 -9.81
CA LEU A 116 11.78 -28.40 -9.74
C LEU A 116 13.28 -28.03 -9.72
N ILE A 117 14.15 -29.00 -9.46
CA ILE A 117 15.62 -28.85 -9.53
C ILE A 117 16.15 -29.04 -10.96
N ILE A 118 15.36 -29.62 -11.87
CA ILE A 118 15.77 -29.80 -13.27
C ILE A 118 15.87 -28.42 -13.94
N GLU A 119 17.09 -28.14 -14.39
CA GLU A 119 17.74 -26.86 -14.71
C GLU A 119 17.02 -25.88 -15.67
N PRO A 120 17.43 -24.59 -15.67
CA PRO A 120 17.01 -23.63 -16.69
C PRO A 120 17.50 -24.05 -18.09
N PRO A 121 16.80 -23.67 -19.17
CA PRO A 121 17.25 -23.95 -20.53
C PRO A 121 18.54 -23.17 -20.83
N LEU A 122 19.49 -23.86 -21.48
CA LEU A 122 20.77 -23.35 -22.01
C LEU A 122 20.61 -22.06 -22.83
#